data_AF-A0A511YR81-F1
#
_entry.id   AF-A0A511YR81-F1
#
_cell.length_a   1.000
_cell.length_b   1.000
_cell.length_c   1.000
_cell.angle_alpha   90.00
_cell.angle_beta   90.00
_cell.angle_gamma   90.00
#
_symmetry.space_group_name_H-M   'P 1'
#
loop_
_entity.id
_entity.type
_entity.pdbx_description
1 polymer ?
#
loop_
_entity_poly.entity_id
_entity_poly.type
_entity_poly.pdbx_seq_one_letter_code
_entity_poly.pdbx_strand_id
1 'polypeptide(L)'
;MASGEVKKYSPDEIISGKTSIGEKVNVLDDLGNEFEGIIVASPRGAIQGSQKLWNVIKSYPGKTIKYGNNIFKLDKKSFQHIFQRHHPSFWEGSVRAEQSFLPKHWGVKDVEEAIVEVMNQNRTLLIGKKSNKGMFQIEGTVGNINITMGFKDGRIGQFYTK
;
A
#
# COMPACT_ATOMS: atom_id res chain seq x y z
N MET A 1 24.18 8.56 27.17
CA MET A 1 23.79 9.01 25.82
C MET A 1 24.47 8.12 24.79
N ALA A 2 23.69 7.38 24.02
CA ALA A 2 24.15 6.74 22.80
C ALA A 2 23.00 6.89 21.79
N SER A 3 23.05 7.96 21.00
CA SER A 3 22.15 8.12 19.85
C SER A 3 22.64 7.13 18.79
N GLY A 4 22.13 5.91 18.84
CA GLY A 4 22.36 4.93 17.78
C GLY A 4 21.85 5.53 16.48
N GLU A 5 22.74 5.76 15.52
CA GLU A 5 22.36 6.16 14.17
C GLU A 5 21.37 5.13 13.63
N VAL A 6 20.13 5.58 13.38
CA VAL A 6 19.14 4.73 12.74
C VAL A 6 19.53 4.61 11.27
N LYS A 7 19.97 3.43 10.87
CA LYS A 7 20.30 3.12 9.48
C LYS A 7 19.04 3.27 8.63
N LYS A 8 19.10 4.12 7.60
CA LYS A 8 18.03 4.32 6.64
C LYS A 8 18.20 3.30 5.51
N TYR A 9 17.17 2.49 5.26
CA TYR A 9 17.13 1.56 4.15
C TYR A 9 15.93 1.85 3.29
N SER A 10 16.14 1.92 1.97
CA SER A 10 15.03 1.93 1.02
C SER A 10 14.30 0.57 1.03
N PRO A 11 13.02 0.53 0.61
CA PRO A 11 12.28 -0.74 0.48
C PRO A 11 13.04 -1.78 -0.35
N ASP A 12 13.72 -1.36 -1.41
CA ASP A 12 14.52 -2.24 -2.29
C ASP A 12 15.76 -2.81 -1.58
N GLU A 13 16.37 -2.08 -0.65
CA GLU A 13 17.50 -2.55 0.15
C GLU A 13 17.10 -3.58 1.21
N ILE A 14 15.91 -3.44 1.80
CA ILE A 14 15.33 -4.45 2.70
C ILE A 14 15.06 -5.75 1.91
N ILE A 15 14.53 -5.61 0.69
CA ILE A 15 14.28 -6.73 -0.23
C ILE A 15 15.58 -7.42 -0.68
N SER A 16 16.71 -6.70 -0.74
CA SER A 16 18.01 -7.24 -1.14
C SER A 16 18.73 -8.13 -0.11
N GLY A 17 18.15 -8.31 1.10
CA GLY A 17 18.63 -9.31 2.07
C GLY A 17 19.75 -8.84 3.00
N LYS A 18 19.84 -7.54 3.30
CA LYS A 18 20.87 -6.97 4.21
C LYS A 18 20.42 -6.79 5.68
N THR A 19 19.35 -7.44 6.14
CA THR A 19 18.78 -7.17 7.47
C THR A 19 18.41 -8.42 8.27
N SER A 20 18.38 -8.29 9.61
CA SER A 20 18.08 -9.37 10.55
C SER A 20 16.67 -9.22 11.15
N ILE A 21 15.95 -10.34 11.34
CA ILE A 21 14.63 -10.36 12.00
C ILE A 21 14.77 -9.78 13.42
N GLY A 22 13.88 -8.86 13.80
CA GLY A 22 13.89 -8.19 15.11
C GLY A 22 14.61 -6.84 15.16
N GLU A 23 15.26 -6.40 14.07
CA GLU A 23 15.95 -5.11 14.01
C GLU A 23 14.96 -3.94 13.91
N LYS A 24 15.19 -2.89 14.71
CA LYS A 24 14.45 -1.62 14.64
C LYS A 24 14.96 -0.77 13.48
N VAL A 25 14.07 -0.30 12.62
CA VAL A 25 14.43 0.51 11.46
C VAL A 25 13.44 1.66 11.25
N ASN A 26 13.92 2.76 10.66
CA ASN A 26 13.08 3.84 10.15
C ASN A 26 12.75 3.56 8.68
N VAL A 27 11.45 3.51 8.37
CA VAL A 27 10.96 3.20 7.03
C VAL A 27 10.11 4.34 6.51
N LEU A 28 10.31 4.70 5.24
CA LEU A 28 9.43 5.60 4.51
C LEU A 28 8.23 4.80 3.98
N ASP A 29 7.01 5.26 4.26
CA ASP A 29 5.84 4.76 3.55
C ASP A 29 5.80 5.28 2.09
N ASP A 30 4.84 4.82 1.30
CA ASP A 30 4.70 5.22 -0.11
C ASP A 30 4.28 6.70 -0.30
N LEU A 31 3.83 7.33 0.78
CA LEU A 31 3.60 8.78 0.86
C LEU A 31 4.88 9.51 1.32
N GLY A 32 5.96 8.80 1.62
CA GLY A 32 7.22 9.39 2.09
C GLY A 32 7.18 9.83 3.56
N ASN A 33 6.22 9.33 4.35
CA ASN A 33 6.21 9.54 5.79
C ASN A 33 7.18 8.55 6.47
N GLU A 34 8.08 9.05 7.31
CA GLU A 34 8.96 8.21 8.13
C GLU A 34 8.19 7.63 9.32
N PHE A 35 8.37 6.34 9.61
CA PHE A 35 7.88 5.70 10.83
C PHE A 35 8.88 4.66 11.36
N GLU A 36 8.89 4.43 12.68
CA GLU A 36 9.70 3.39 13.34
C GLU A 36 8.97 2.04 13.31
N GLY A 37 9.68 0.95 13.06
CA GLY A 37 9.16 -0.37 13.43
C GLY A 37 10.21 -1.47 13.44
N ILE A 38 9.76 -2.73 13.45
CA ILE A 38 10.60 -3.93 13.65
C ILE A 38 10.52 -4.87 12.44
N ILE A 39 11.64 -5.44 11.98
CA ILE A 39 11.66 -6.44 10.91
C ILE A 39 11.04 -7.77 11.37
N VAL A 40 9.97 -8.21 10.73
CA VAL A 40 9.15 -9.37 11.17
C VAL A 40 9.16 -10.58 10.21
N ALA A 41 9.89 -10.53 9.09
CA ALA A 41 9.95 -11.65 8.14
C ALA A 41 11.35 -11.93 7.61
N SER A 42 11.57 -13.19 7.22
CA SER A 42 12.82 -13.62 6.59
C SER A 42 12.86 -13.23 5.10
N PRO A 43 14.05 -12.89 4.54
CA PRO A 43 14.21 -12.55 3.13
C PRO A 43 13.67 -13.62 2.14
N ARG A 44 13.74 -14.90 2.53
CA ARG A 44 13.24 -16.01 1.70
C ARG A 44 11.71 -16.01 1.58
N GLY A 45 10.99 -15.66 2.65
CA GLY A 45 9.53 -15.52 2.62
C GLY A 45 9.08 -14.34 1.76
N ALA A 46 9.83 -13.24 1.80
CA ALA A 46 9.58 -12.05 0.98
C ALA A 46 9.69 -12.34 -0.53
N ILE A 47 10.76 -13.04 -0.93
CA ILE A 47 11.01 -13.42 -2.33
C ILE A 47 9.90 -14.34 -2.86
N GLN A 48 9.44 -15.30 -2.06
CA GLN A 48 8.37 -16.23 -2.46
C GLN A 48 7.01 -15.53 -2.60
N GLY A 49 6.70 -14.60 -1.69
CA GLY A 49 5.49 -13.75 -1.77
C GLY A 49 5.50 -12.87 -3.02
N SER A 50 6.63 -12.22 -3.31
CA SER A 50 6.81 -11.35 -4.48
C SER A 50 6.65 -12.08 -5.81
N GLN A 51 7.24 -13.27 -5.99
CA GLN A 51 7.08 -14.05 -7.23
C GLN A 51 5.64 -14.52 -7.46
N LYS A 52 4.96 -14.94 -6.38
CA LYS A 52 3.55 -15.35 -6.43
C LYS A 52 2.65 -14.17 -6.80
N LEU A 53 2.94 -12.99 -6.25
CA LEU A 53 2.21 -11.77 -6.57
C LEU A 53 2.44 -11.34 -8.03
N TRP A 54 3.68 -11.37 -8.51
CA TRP A 54 3.99 -10.97 -9.87
C TRP A 54 3.17 -11.77 -10.89
N ASN A 55 2.97 -13.06 -10.66
CA ASN A 55 2.11 -13.89 -11.51
C ASN A 55 0.64 -13.45 -11.53
N VAL A 56 0.15 -12.85 -10.44
CA VAL A 56 -1.23 -12.35 -10.29
C VAL A 56 -1.40 -10.98 -10.95
N ILE A 57 -0.41 -10.08 -10.83
CA ILE A 57 -0.54 -8.69 -11.29
C ILE A 57 0.17 -8.40 -12.63
N LYS A 58 0.98 -9.31 -13.17
CA LYS A 58 1.77 -9.07 -14.39
C LYS A 58 0.92 -8.67 -15.60
N SER A 59 -0.31 -9.18 -15.69
CA SER A 59 -1.26 -8.87 -16.77
C SER A 59 -2.29 -7.80 -16.41
N TYR A 60 -2.18 -7.17 -15.23
CA TYR A 60 -3.13 -6.14 -14.83
C TYR A 60 -2.97 -4.90 -15.75
N PRO A 61 -4.04 -4.48 -16.46
CA PRO A 61 -3.96 -3.41 -17.45
C PRO A 61 -3.88 -2.01 -16.82
N GLY A 62 -4.18 -1.87 -15.53
CA GLY A 62 -4.38 -0.57 -14.90
C GLY A 62 -5.82 -0.08 -15.07
N LYS A 63 -6.20 0.87 -14.21
CA LYS A 63 -7.50 1.52 -14.25
C LYS A 63 -7.35 3.01 -14.05
N THR A 64 -8.06 3.77 -14.88
CA THR A 64 -8.15 5.22 -14.78
C THR A 64 -9.56 5.60 -14.35
N ILE A 65 -9.67 6.39 -13.29
CA ILE A 65 -10.94 6.77 -12.67
C ILE A 65 -11.03 8.29 -12.67
N LYS A 66 -12.11 8.83 -13.24
CA LYS A 66 -12.29 10.28 -13.40
C LYS A 66 -13.40 10.79 -12.48
N TYR A 67 -13.10 11.84 -11.72
CA TYR A 67 -14.06 12.61 -10.93
C TYR A 67 -13.88 14.09 -11.24
N GLY A 68 -14.87 14.70 -11.90
CA GLY A 68 -14.75 16.08 -12.40
C GLY A 68 -13.55 16.20 -13.35
N ASN A 69 -12.65 17.13 -13.06
CA ASN A 69 -11.41 17.34 -13.82
C ASN A 69 -10.23 16.50 -13.30
N ASN A 70 -10.40 15.77 -12.20
CA ASN A 70 -9.33 14.97 -11.59
C ASN A 70 -9.30 13.55 -12.17
N ILE A 71 -8.09 13.07 -12.45
CA ILE A 71 -7.81 11.74 -13.00
C ILE A 71 -7.00 10.93 -11.99
N PHE A 72 -7.60 9.88 -11.46
CA PHE A 72 -6.96 8.95 -10.53
C PHE A 72 -6.52 7.68 -11.25
N LYS A 73 -5.36 7.14 -10.86
CA LYS A 73 -4.76 5.96 -11.48
C LYS A 73 -4.55 4.85 -10.46
N LEU A 74 -5.07 3.68 -10.77
CA LEU A 74 -4.76 2.42 -10.13
C LEU A 74 -3.90 1.62 -11.12
N ASP A 75 -2.59 1.76 -11.00
CA ASP A 75 -1.64 1.10 -11.90
C ASP A 75 -1.09 -0.21 -11.30
N LYS A 76 -0.23 -0.89 -12.04
CA LYS A 76 0.40 -2.13 -11.58
C LYS A 76 1.26 -1.92 -10.32
N LYS A 77 1.91 -0.76 -10.18
CA LYS A 77 2.71 -0.44 -8.98
C LYS A 77 1.82 -0.25 -7.76
N SER A 78 0.64 0.36 -7.95
CA SER A 78 -0.38 0.45 -6.91
C SER A 78 -0.80 -0.93 -6.42
N PHE A 79 -1.14 -1.86 -7.32
CA PHE A 79 -1.49 -3.22 -6.87
C PHE A 79 -0.31 -3.97 -6.27
N GLN A 80 0.87 -3.83 -6.85
CA GLN A 80 2.07 -4.42 -6.26
C GLN A 80 2.20 -4.00 -4.79
N HIS A 81 2.11 -2.70 -4.50
CA HIS A 81 2.16 -2.20 -3.12
C HIS A 81 1.04 -2.75 -2.25
N ILE A 82 -0.22 -2.61 -2.70
CA ILE A 82 -1.40 -3.02 -1.91
C ILE A 82 -1.30 -4.50 -1.52
N PHE A 83 -0.95 -5.37 -2.46
CA PHE A 83 -0.88 -6.80 -2.19
C PHE A 83 0.37 -7.20 -1.37
N GLN A 84 1.55 -6.62 -1.63
CA GLN A 84 2.76 -6.91 -0.83
C GLN A 84 2.63 -6.45 0.63
N ARG A 85 1.93 -5.34 0.86
CA ARG A 85 1.85 -4.71 2.19
C ARG A 85 0.59 -5.10 2.97
N HIS A 86 -0.52 -5.34 2.29
CA HIS A 86 -1.81 -5.51 2.95
C HIS A 86 -2.54 -6.81 2.60
N HIS A 87 -2.13 -7.58 1.60
CA HIS A 87 -2.80 -8.86 1.32
C HIS A 87 -2.11 -10.03 2.01
N PRO A 88 -2.75 -10.75 2.95
CA PRO A 88 -2.09 -11.75 3.79
C PRO A 88 -1.46 -12.91 3.01
N SER A 89 -1.98 -13.24 1.82
CA SER A 89 -1.41 -14.31 0.97
C SER A 89 -0.18 -13.93 0.14
N PHE A 90 0.15 -12.64 0.06
CA PHE A 90 1.31 -12.11 -0.68
C PHE A 90 2.19 -11.23 0.20
N TRP A 91 1.83 -11.09 1.48
CA TRP A 91 2.53 -10.26 2.43
C TRP A 91 3.97 -10.76 2.57
N GLU A 92 4.90 -9.88 2.22
CA GLU A 92 6.34 -10.16 2.22
C GLU A 92 7.00 -9.86 3.57
N GLY A 93 6.21 -9.38 4.54
CA GLY A 93 6.69 -8.88 5.81
C GLY A 93 7.05 -7.41 5.70
N SER A 94 6.28 -6.58 6.39
CA SER A 94 6.59 -5.17 6.59
C SER A 94 6.85 -4.89 8.06
N VAL A 95 7.81 -4.02 8.29
CA VAL A 95 8.11 -3.39 9.57
C VAL A 95 6.93 -2.51 9.97
N ARG A 96 6.13 -2.82 11.03
CA ARG A 96 5.08 -1.94 11.64
C ARG A 96 4.71 -2.34 13.08
N ALA A 97 4.16 -1.39 13.86
CA ALA A 97 3.59 -1.63 15.20
C ALA A 97 2.20 -2.30 15.15
N GLU A 98 1.40 -1.98 14.14
CA GLU A 98 0.08 -2.60 13.86
C GLU A 98 -0.03 -2.92 12.37
N GLN A 99 -0.57 -4.09 12.05
CA GLN A 99 -0.63 -4.61 10.70
C GLN A 99 -2.10 -4.71 10.24
N SER A 100 -2.42 -3.92 9.23
CA SER A 100 -3.73 -3.88 8.58
C SER A 100 -3.78 -4.81 7.37
N PHE A 101 -4.55 -5.89 7.47
CA PHE A 101 -4.72 -6.87 6.39
C PHE A 101 -6.06 -6.76 5.69
N LEU A 102 -6.01 -6.75 4.35
CA LEU A 102 -7.16 -7.00 3.50
C LEU A 102 -7.72 -8.41 3.77
N PRO A 103 -9.02 -8.62 3.53
CA PRO A 103 -9.59 -9.96 3.56
C PRO A 103 -8.83 -10.92 2.66
N LYS A 104 -8.43 -12.07 3.21
CA LYS A 104 -7.58 -13.06 2.53
C LYS A 104 -8.14 -13.56 1.19
N HIS A 105 -9.47 -13.49 1.02
CA HIS A 105 -10.17 -13.95 -0.18
C HIS A 105 -10.22 -12.90 -1.30
N TRP A 106 -9.78 -11.65 -1.06
CA TRP A 106 -9.84 -10.59 -2.06
C TRP A 106 -8.75 -10.76 -3.13
N GLY A 107 -9.16 -11.05 -4.36
CA GLY A 107 -8.32 -11.01 -5.53
C GLY A 107 -8.19 -9.60 -6.11
N VAL A 108 -7.49 -9.50 -7.25
CA VAL A 108 -7.28 -8.23 -7.99
C VAL A 108 -8.60 -7.50 -8.25
N LYS A 109 -9.63 -8.25 -8.68
CA LYS A 109 -10.94 -7.70 -9.00
C LYS A 109 -11.67 -7.18 -7.76
N ASP A 110 -11.66 -7.93 -6.66
CA ASP A 110 -12.32 -7.51 -5.41
C ASP A 110 -11.68 -6.23 -4.86
N VAL A 111 -10.34 -6.14 -4.88
CA VAL A 111 -9.65 -4.91 -4.46
C VAL A 111 -9.97 -3.74 -5.40
N GLU A 112 -10.05 -3.97 -6.71
CA GLU A 112 -10.45 -2.92 -7.66
C GLU A 112 -11.86 -2.39 -7.40
N GLU A 113 -12.82 -3.29 -7.17
CA GLU A 113 -14.21 -2.95 -6.89
C GLU A 113 -14.34 -2.20 -5.57
N ALA A 114 -13.67 -2.69 -4.53
CA ALA A 114 -13.59 -2.04 -3.22
C ALA A 114 -12.97 -0.63 -3.30
N ILE A 115 -11.94 -0.44 -4.13
CA ILE A 115 -11.37 0.89 -4.40
C ILE A 115 -12.42 1.80 -5.03
N VAL A 116 -13.10 1.35 -6.08
CA VAL A 116 -14.13 2.15 -6.76
C VAL A 116 -15.27 2.51 -5.81
N GLU A 117 -15.68 1.58 -4.94
CA GLU A 117 -16.71 1.81 -3.94
C GLU A 117 -16.31 2.92 -2.95
N VAL A 118 -15.13 2.84 -2.34
CA VAL A 118 -14.63 3.89 -1.43
C VAL A 118 -14.48 5.23 -2.14
N MET A 119 -14.03 5.24 -3.40
CA MET A 119 -13.97 6.48 -4.18
C MET A 119 -15.36 7.06 -4.48
N ASN A 120 -16.36 6.22 -4.73
CA ASN A 120 -17.74 6.67 -4.95
C ASN A 120 -18.36 7.28 -3.69
N GLN A 121 -18.10 6.71 -2.52
CA GLN A 121 -18.50 7.30 -1.24
C GLN A 121 -17.91 8.71 -1.06
N ASN A 122 -16.71 8.93 -1.58
CA ASN A 122 -16.00 10.21 -1.51
C ASN A 122 -16.18 11.09 -2.77
N ARG A 123 -17.17 10.81 -3.62
CA ARG A 123 -17.35 11.45 -4.93
C ARG A 123 -17.34 12.98 -4.87
N THR A 124 -18.08 13.59 -3.93
CA THR A 124 -18.17 15.05 -3.81
C THR A 124 -16.82 15.67 -3.48
N LEU A 125 -16.07 15.06 -2.56
CA LEU A 125 -14.71 15.49 -2.23
C LEU A 125 -13.80 15.41 -3.46
N LEU A 126 -13.79 14.27 -4.15
CA LEU A 126 -12.91 14.03 -5.29
C LEU A 126 -13.21 14.94 -6.49
N ILE A 127 -14.48 15.30 -6.71
CA ILE A 127 -14.89 16.30 -7.72
C ILE A 127 -14.47 17.71 -7.29
N GLY A 128 -14.69 18.07 -6.02
CA GLY A 128 -14.45 19.41 -5.50
C GLY A 128 -12.98 19.81 -5.35
N LYS A 129 -12.05 18.85 -5.44
CA LYS A 129 -10.61 19.13 -5.41
C LYS A 129 -10.20 19.96 -6.63
N LYS A 130 -9.56 21.11 -6.39
CA LYS A 130 -8.95 21.94 -7.44
C LYS A 130 -7.88 21.20 -8.25
N SER A 131 -7.17 20.29 -7.61
CA SER A 131 -6.15 19.41 -8.20
C SER A 131 -5.99 18.15 -7.36
N ASN A 132 -5.56 17.06 -7.99
CA ASN A 132 -5.17 15.81 -7.33
C ASN A 132 -3.65 15.64 -7.18
N LYS A 133 -2.88 16.70 -7.38
CA LYS A 133 -1.46 16.77 -7.04
C LYS A 133 -1.24 16.78 -5.53
N GLY A 134 -0.07 16.30 -5.12
CA GLY A 134 0.27 16.14 -3.70
C GLY A 134 -0.36 14.90 -3.10
N MET A 135 -0.40 14.88 -1.76
CA MET A 135 -0.80 13.70 -0.99
C MET A 135 -2.06 13.98 -0.19
N PHE A 136 -2.94 13.01 -0.15
CA PHE A 136 -4.12 13.04 0.71
C PHE A 136 -4.67 11.64 0.90
N GLN A 137 -5.49 11.46 1.93
CA GLN A 137 -6.20 10.22 2.19
C GLN A 137 -7.71 10.47 2.21
N ILE A 138 -8.46 9.42 1.95
CA ILE A 138 -9.89 9.32 2.18
C ILE A 138 -10.17 8.06 2.98
N GLU A 139 -11.30 8.04 3.67
CA GLU A 139 -11.80 6.86 4.36
C GLU A 139 -13.12 6.41 3.71
N GLY A 140 -13.43 5.13 3.85
CA GLY A 140 -14.71 4.57 3.44
C GLY A 140 -14.92 3.20 4.07
N THR A 141 -16.04 2.59 3.74
CA THR A 141 -16.40 1.28 4.28
C THR A 141 -16.81 0.36 3.15
N VAL A 142 -16.29 -0.88 3.14
CA VAL A 142 -16.71 -1.92 2.19
C VAL A 142 -17.31 -3.06 3.00
N GLY A 143 -18.62 -3.24 2.92
CA GLY A 143 -19.35 -4.07 3.88
C GLY A 143 -19.23 -3.50 5.30
N ASN A 144 -18.57 -4.25 6.20
CA ASN A 144 -18.29 -3.83 7.59
C ASN A 144 -16.80 -3.51 7.83
N ILE A 145 -16.02 -3.36 6.76
CA ILE A 145 -14.57 -3.16 6.83
C ILE A 145 -14.27 -1.69 6.58
N ASN A 146 -13.70 -1.01 7.58
CA ASN A 146 -13.22 0.36 7.42
C ASN A 146 -11.92 0.36 6.64
N ILE A 147 -11.84 1.23 5.63
CA ILE A 147 -10.74 1.32 4.69
C ILE A 147 -10.16 2.73 4.72
N THR A 148 -8.84 2.82 4.75
CA THR A 148 -8.10 4.05 4.42
C THR A 148 -7.48 3.90 3.04
N MET A 149 -7.70 4.91 2.19
CA MET A 149 -7.14 4.98 0.84
C MET A 149 -6.31 6.25 0.68
N GLY A 150 -5.05 6.09 0.30
CA GLY A 150 -4.09 7.18 0.12
C GLY A 150 -3.74 7.43 -1.34
N PHE A 151 -3.58 8.70 -1.67
CA PHE A 151 -3.23 9.17 -3.01
C PHE A 151 -1.91 9.94 -2.98
N LYS A 152 -1.13 9.80 -4.04
CA LYS A 152 0.04 10.65 -4.34
C LYS A 152 0.02 11.02 -5.81
N ASP A 153 -0.14 12.31 -6.10
CA ASP A 153 -0.19 12.86 -7.46
C ASP A 153 -1.21 12.16 -8.37
N GLY A 154 -2.39 11.86 -7.81
CA GLY A 154 -3.46 11.15 -8.50
C GLY A 154 -3.30 9.63 -8.57
N ARG A 155 -2.15 9.07 -8.19
CA ARG A 155 -1.98 7.60 -8.08
C ARG A 155 -2.55 7.12 -6.74
N ILE A 156 -3.32 6.04 -6.76
CA ILE A 156 -3.78 5.34 -5.56
C ILE A 156 -2.59 4.56 -5.01
N GLY A 157 -1.97 5.05 -3.94
CA GLY A 157 -0.73 4.51 -3.38
C GLY A 157 -0.94 3.62 -2.17
N GLN A 158 -2.04 3.79 -1.45
CA GLN A 158 -2.35 3.02 -0.24
C GLN A 158 -3.81 2.56 -0.27
N PHE A 159 -4.05 1.36 0.22
CA PHE A 159 -5.38 0.80 0.41
C PHE A 159 -5.30 -0.30 1.47
N TYR A 160 -5.82 -0.03 2.67
CA TYR A 160 -5.71 -0.94 3.81
C TYR A 160 -6.86 -0.79 4.79
N THR A 161 -7.06 -1.82 5.62
CA THR A 161 -8.09 -1.86 6.65
C THR A 161 -7.68 -1.05 7.87
N LYS A 162 -8.58 -0.32 8.50
CA LYS A 162 -8.33 0.32 9.79
C LYS A 162 -8.62 -0.63 10.95
#